data_AF-A0A067Q6U7-F1
#
_entry.id   AF-A0A067Q6U7-F1
#
_cell.length_a   1.000
_cell.length_b   1.000
_cell.length_c   1.000
_cell.angle_alpha   90.00
_cell.angle_beta   90.00
_cell.angle_gamma   90.00
#
_symmetry.space_group_name_H-M   'P 1'
#
loop_
_entity.id
_entity.type
_entity.pdbx_description
1 polymer ?
#
loop_
_entity_poly.entity_id
_entity_poly.type
_entity_poly.pdbx_seq_one_letter_code
_entity_poly.pdbx_strand_id
1 'polypeptide(L)' 'LAAGMLLAGCRGVVATMWSIGDNDAPRITDDFYAHVLAGERPDHTQAAFALHQAVQRLHSDGASFLSWVPYIRVGV' A
#
# COMPACT_ATOMS: atom_id res chain seq x y z
N LEU A 1 -8.01 -5.51 -11.56
CA LEU A 1 -7.68 -4.09 -11.85
C LEU A 1 -6.18 -3.85 -12.05
N ALA A 2 -5.30 -4.26 -11.13
CA ALA A 2 -3.85 -3.97 -11.21
C ALA A 2 -3.22 -4.30 -12.58
N ALA A 3 -3.49 -5.49 -13.15
CA ALA A 3 -3.01 -5.84 -14.49
C ALA A 3 -3.49 -4.88 -15.59
N GLY A 4 -4.73 -4.40 -15.52
CA GLY A 4 -5.28 -3.43 -16.46
C GLY A 4 -4.64 -2.05 -16.31
N MET A 5 -4.33 -1.62 -15.08
CA MET A 5 -3.59 -0.37 -14.84
C MET A 5 -2.16 -0.45 -15.39
N LEU A 6 -1.48 -1.58 -15.22
CA LEU A 6 -0.17 -1.81 -15.84
C LEU A 6 -0.24 -1.78 -17.37
N LEU A 7 -1.25 -2.43 -17.96
CA LEU A 7 -1.50 -2.39 -19.41
C LEU A 7 -1.80 -0.96 -19.91
N ALA A 8 -2.46 -0.14 -19.09
CA ALA A 8 -2.73 1.27 -19.39
C ALA A 8 -1.51 2.19 -19.25
N GLY A 9 -0.33 1.66 -18.90
CA GLY A 9 0.92 2.40 -18.82
C GLY A 9 1.34 2.83 -17.41
N CYS A 10 0.62 2.43 -16.35
CA CYS A 10 1.11 2.60 -14.99
C CYS A 10 2.37 1.74 -14.79
N ARG A 11 3.45 2.32 -14.27
CA ARG A 11 4.70 1.57 -14.00
C ARG A 11 4.56 0.69 -12.75
N GLY A 12 3.69 1.08 -11.82
CA GLY A 12 3.48 0.40 -10.57
C GLY A 12 2.11 0.64 -9.97
N VAL A 13 1.57 -0.38 -9.31
CA VAL A 13 0.24 -0.35 -8.70
C VAL A 13 0.28 -0.94 -7.30
N VAL A 14 -0.25 -0.21 -6.32
CA VAL A 14 -0.62 -0.75 -5.00
C VAL A 14 -2.10 -1.13 -5.04
N ALA A 15 -2.43 -2.32 -4.57
CA ALA A 15 -3.79 -2.85 -4.60
C ALA A 15 -4.04 -3.77 -3.40
N THR A 16 -5.31 -4.16 -3.21
CA THR A 16 -5.72 -5.20 -2.29
C THR A 16 -6.22 -6.42 -3.05
N MET A 17 -5.90 -7.62 -2.55
CA MET A 17 -6.35 -8.89 -3.14
C MET A 17 -7.84 -9.16 -2.89
N TRP A 18 -8.38 -8.68 -1.76
CA TRP A 18 -9.79 -8.78 -1.39
C TRP A 18 -10.26 -7.48 -0.72
N SER A 19 -11.54 -7.45 -0.35
CA SER A 19 -12.16 -6.32 0.36
C SER A 19 -11.51 -6.13 1.73
N ILE A 20 -11.07 -4.91 2.00
CA ILE A 20 -10.53 -4.51 3.30
C ILE A 20 -11.61 -3.78 4.11
N GLY A 21 -11.41 -3.68 5.43
CA GLY A 21 -12.29 -2.88 6.28
C GLY A 21 -12.11 -1.39 6.02
N ASP A 22 -13.21 -0.63 6.10
CA ASP A 22 -13.21 0.82 5.87
C ASP A 22 -12.25 1.57 6.80
N ASN A 23 -11.99 1.04 7.99
CA ASN A 23 -11.06 1.63 8.95
C ASN A 23 -9.58 1.29 8.68
N ASP A 24 -9.30 0.22 7.94
CA ASP A 24 -7.93 -0.20 7.63
C ASP A 24 -7.35 0.63 6.48
N ALA A 25 -8.20 0.99 5.51
CA ALA A 25 -7.82 1.79 4.35
C ALA A 25 -7.11 3.12 4.72
N PRO A 26 -7.71 4.02 5.53
CA PRO A 26 -7.08 5.29 5.88
C PRO A 26 -5.76 5.10 6.66
N ARG A 27 -5.70 4.11 7.57
CA ARG A 27 -4.49 3.82 8.35
C ARG A 27 -3.32 3.44 7.46
N ILE A 28 -3.54 2.54 6.51
CA ILE A 28 -2.52 2.13 5.55
C ILE A 28 -2.11 3.28 4.65
N THR A 29 -3.06 4.07 4.15
CA THR A 29 -2.73 5.18 3.24
C THR A 29 -1.98 6.30 3.95
N ASP A 30 -2.32 6.61 5.20
CA ASP A 30 -1.64 7.64 5.98
C ASP A 30 -0.17 7.27 6.19
N ASP A 31 0.09 6.05 6.65
CA ASP A 31 1.45 5.55 6.83
C ASP A 31 2.22 5.44 5.50
N PHE A 32 1.56 4.98 4.44
CA PHE A 32 2.17 4.84 3.12
C PHE A 32 2.59 6.20 2.55
N TYR A 33 1.66 7.16 2.52
CA TYR A 33 1.95 8.49 1.97
C TYR A 33 2.87 9.30 2.86
N ALA A 34 2.85 9.11 4.18
CA ALA A 34 3.84 9.71 5.07
C ALA A 34 5.27 9.34 4.68
N HIS A 35 5.52 8.11 4.21
CA HIS A 35 6.84 7.71 3.71
C HIS A 35 7.13 8.23 2.30
N VAL A 36 6.18 8.07 1.36
CA VAL A 36 6.37 8.48 -0.05
C VAL A 36 6.52 10.00 -0.19
N LEU A 37 5.89 10.77 0.70
CA LEU A 37 5.87 12.24 0.69
C LEU A 37 6.78 12.86 1.76
N ALA A 38 7.64 12.07 2.42
CA ALA A 38 8.51 12.57 3.49
C ALA A 38 9.55 13.61 3.01
N GLY A 39 9.95 13.54 1.73
CA GLY A 39 10.95 14.43 1.15
C GLY A 39 10.35 15.66 0.46
N GLU A 40 11.23 16.51 -0.12
CA GLU A 40 10.79 17.67 -0.90
C GLU A 40 9.99 17.29 -2.17
N ARG A 41 10.19 16.06 -2.67
CA ARG A 41 9.48 15.52 -3.82
C ARG A 41 8.96 14.12 -3.52
N PRO A 42 7.78 13.74 -4.06
CA PRO A 42 7.28 12.38 -3.95
C PRO A 42 8.28 11.36 -4.51
N ASP A 43 8.65 10.37 -3.68
CA ASP A 43 9.58 9.32 -4.07
C ASP A 43 8.85 7.98 -4.27
N HIS A 44 8.49 7.72 -5.52
CA HIS A 44 7.84 6.47 -5.92
C HIS A 44 8.71 5.22 -5.70
N THR A 45 10.03 5.36 -5.57
CA THR A 45 10.91 4.22 -5.30
C THR A 45 10.71 3.67 -3.88
N GLN A 46 10.19 4.51 -2.96
CA GLN A 46 9.85 4.11 -1.60
C GLN A 46 8.54 3.33 -1.51
N ALA A 47 7.73 3.23 -2.58
CA ALA A 47 6.38 2.66 -2.50
C ALA A 47 6.36 1.23 -1.91
N ALA A 48 7.31 0.36 -2.28
CA ALA A 48 7.35 -1.00 -1.73
C ALA A 48 7.70 -0.99 -0.23
N PHE A 49 8.66 -0.16 0.17
CA PHE A 49 9.06 -0.01 1.56
C PHE A 49 7.97 0.63 2.42
N ALA A 50 7.35 1.69 1.93
CA ALA A 50 6.22 2.39 2.55
C ALA A 50 5.04 1.45 2.79
N LEU A 51 4.68 0.63 1.79
CA LEU A 51 3.61 -0.35 1.93
C LEU A 51 3.96 -1.41 2.97
N HIS A 52 5.20 -1.91 2.94
CA HIS A 52 5.65 -2.88 3.93
C HIS A 52 5.58 -2.32 5.35
N GLN A 53 6.03 -1.09 5.58
CA GLN A 53 5.97 -0.42 6.89
C GLN A 53 4.51 -0.22 7.35
N ALA A 54 3.63 0.27 6.46
CA ALA A 54 2.21 0.46 6.79
C ALA A 54 1.54 -0.86 7.20
N VAL A 55 1.80 -1.94 6.47
CA VAL A 55 1.26 -3.27 6.77
C VAL A 55 1.82 -3.81 8.10
N GLN A 56 3.10 -3.61 8.38
CA GLN A 56 3.72 -4.01 9.64
C GLN A 56 3.12 -3.29 10.85
N ARG A 57 2.81 -1.99 10.71
CA ARG A 57 2.13 -1.21 11.76
C ARG A 57 0.71 -1.72 11.99
N LEU A 58 -0.07 -1.92 10.92
CA LEU A 58 -1.42 -2.46 11.01
C LEU A 58 -1.43 -3.84 11.71
N HIS A 59 -0.48 -4.71 11.38
CA HIS A 59 -0.31 -6.00 12.03
C HIS A 59 0.07 -5.87 13.52
N SER A 60 1.01 -4.98 13.85
CA SER A 60 1.45 -4.74 15.23
C SER A 60 0.33 -4.17 16.12
N ASP A 61 -0.61 -3.44 15.52
CA ASP A 61 -1.80 -2.91 16.20
C ASP A 61 -2.89 -3.98 16.45
N GLY A 62 -2.61 -5.25 16.17
CA GLY A 62 -3.49 -6.39 16.45
C GLY A 62 -4.54 -6.64 15.37
N ALA A 63 -4.34 -6.13 14.15
CA ALA A 63 -5.25 -6.41 13.05
C ALA A 63 -5.30 -7.90 12.72
N SER A 64 -6.49 -8.38 12.35
CA SER A 64 -6.69 -9.77 11.96
C SER A 64 -5.89 -10.13 10.70
N PHE A 65 -5.62 -11.42 10.50
CA PHE A 65 -4.96 -11.92 9.29
C PHE A 65 -5.66 -11.46 7.99
N LEU A 66 -7.00 -11.43 8.00
CA LEU A 66 -7.77 -10.98 6.85
C LEU A 66 -7.65 -9.47 6.57
N SER A 67 -7.26 -8.68 7.57
CA SER A 67 -7.08 -7.23 7.43
C SER A 67 -5.72 -6.86 6.84
N TRP A 68 -4.62 -7.44 7.33
CA TRP A 68 -3.26 -6.95 6.97
C TRP A 68 -2.59 -7.69 5.81
N VAL A 69 -3.01 -8.91 5.46
CA VAL A 69 -2.42 -9.68 4.35
C VAL A 69 -2.77 -9.23 2.92
N PRO A 70 -3.93 -8.59 2.62
CA PRO A 70 -4.35 -8.40 1.23
C PRO A 70 -3.49 -7.43 0.42
N TYR A 71 -2.65 -6.62 1.05
CA TYR A 71 -1.96 -5.52 0.39
C TYR A 71 -0.81 -6.02 -0.49
N ILE A 72 -0.85 -5.63 -1.77
CA ILE A 72 0.15 -6.02 -2.77
C ILE A 72 0.65 -4.81 -3.55
N ARG A 73 1.92 -4.87 -3.96
CA ARG A 73 2.53 -3.95 -4.92
C ARG A 73 2.95 -4.75 -6.16
N VAL A 74 2.51 -4.32 -7.35
CA VAL A 74 2.78 -5.01 -8.63
C VAL A 74 3.29 -4.04 -9.68
N GLY A 75 4.38 -4.40 -10.38
CA GLY A 75 5.06 -3.55 -11.36
C GLY A 75 6.47 -3.16 -10.90
N VAL A 76 7.20 -2.44 -11.76
CA VAL A 76 8.63 -2.09 -11.57
C VAL A 76 8.78 -0.70 -10.97
#